data_AF-A0A8J4A3A2-F1
#
_entry.id   AF-A0A8J4A3A2-F1
#
_cell.length_a   1.000
_cell.length_b   1.000
_cell.length_c   1.000
_cell.angle_alpha   90.00
_cell.angle_beta   90.00
_cell.angle_gamma   90.00
#
_symmetry.space_group_name_H-M   'P 1'
#
loop_
_entity.id
_entity.type
_entity.pdbx_description
1 polymer ?
#
loop_
_entity_poly.entity_id
_entity_poly.type
_entity_poly.pdbx_seq_one_letter_code
_entity_poly.pdbx_strand_id
1 'polypeptide(L)'
;MPLIEVEVPPTAAALIASRRMPAWLAAGFDPAQTLSPFPDWADIADTIEAYGDSADPSLRGVLALMTAYGRIDRAVTVLDRLEERTAEILGLCDLAVANGIDEDEVEPLRAATEELEEIWPDGDDTAGDDGRPGVSDLLAAADAAYAEGDRAGALARYRDLAAADAQALGGSGVYAITYAWTALIADAAEHEGAAAAGALWRAARARNEWFPWPGAGGALIRGLLGRGVPDLLAEAVAIRRNQSWHLRRLDREAIAAAEAELSRTGR
;
A
#
# COMPACT_ATOMS: atom_id res chain seq x y z
N MET A 1 -8.07 -12.01 -3.47
CA MET A 1 -8.21 -11.56 -4.86
C MET A 1 -7.48 -10.22 -4.92
N PRO A 2 -6.44 -10.01 -5.75
CA PRO A 2 -5.95 -8.66 -6.00
C PRO A 2 -7.15 -7.82 -6.46
N LEU A 3 -7.31 -6.63 -5.90
CA LEU A 3 -8.55 -5.85 -6.08
C LEU A 3 -8.75 -5.48 -7.55
N ILE A 4 -7.67 -5.34 -8.33
CA ILE A 4 -7.71 -5.12 -9.78
C ILE A 4 -6.43 -5.69 -10.41
N GLU A 5 -6.56 -6.67 -11.31
CA GLU A 5 -5.45 -7.13 -12.17
C GLU A 5 -5.52 -6.36 -13.50
N VAL A 6 -4.76 -5.27 -13.61
CA VAL A 6 -4.57 -4.59 -14.89
C VAL A 6 -3.33 -5.18 -15.55
N GLU A 7 -3.42 -5.75 -16.74
CA GLU A 7 -2.22 -6.17 -17.48
C GLU A 7 -1.41 -4.94 -17.96
N VAL A 8 -0.09 -5.09 -18.08
CA VAL A 8 0.76 -4.00 -18.59
C VAL A 8 0.33 -3.66 -20.03
N PRO A 9 0.03 -2.39 -20.35
CA PRO A 9 -0.45 -2.02 -21.67
C PRO A 9 0.55 -2.41 -22.79
N PRO A 10 0.08 -2.94 -23.92
CA PRO A 10 0.93 -3.36 -25.04
C PRO A 10 1.93 -2.29 -25.49
N THR A 11 1.53 -1.01 -25.54
CA THR A 11 2.40 0.09 -25.94
C THR A 11 3.49 0.37 -24.90
N ALA A 12 3.20 0.25 -23.60
CA ALA A 12 4.21 0.34 -22.56
C ALA A 12 5.21 -0.84 -22.65
N ALA A 13 4.72 -2.06 -22.85
CA ALA A 13 5.55 -3.25 -23.06
C ALA A 13 6.45 -3.11 -24.29
N ALA A 14 5.91 -2.58 -25.40
CA ALA A 14 6.66 -2.31 -26.61
C ALA A 14 7.76 -1.25 -26.40
N LEU A 15 7.48 -0.17 -25.65
CA LEU A 15 8.49 0.83 -25.30
C LEU A 15 9.64 0.21 -24.51
N ILE A 16 9.33 -0.58 -23.47
CA ILE A 16 10.30 -1.31 -22.65
C ILE A 16 11.18 -2.22 -23.54
N ALA A 17 10.57 -2.97 -24.46
CA ALA A 17 11.29 -3.87 -25.36
C ALA A 17 12.14 -3.13 -26.41
N SER A 18 11.70 -1.96 -26.87
CA SER A 18 12.31 -1.23 -27.99
C SER A 18 13.66 -0.56 -27.69
N ARG A 19 14.07 -0.47 -26.41
CA ARG A 19 15.22 0.33 -25.95
C ARG A 19 15.18 1.81 -26.35
N ARG A 20 14.02 2.33 -26.75
CA ARG A 20 13.81 3.76 -27.05
C ARG A 20 13.47 4.58 -25.81
N MET A 21 13.41 3.92 -24.66
CA MET A 21 13.12 4.54 -23.37
C MET A 21 14.24 5.50 -22.98
N PRO A 22 13.92 6.71 -22.46
CA PRO A 22 14.92 7.60 -21.91
C PRO A 22 15.76 6.91 -20.83
N ALA A 23 17.06 7.19 -20.79
CA ALA A 23 17.99 6.51 -19.87
C ALA A 23 17.59 6.67 -18.38
N TRP A 24 17.02 7.82 -18.01
CA TRP A 24 16.52 8.08 -16.66
C TRP A 24 15.35 7.18 -16.29
N LEU A 25 14.51 6.81 -17.25
CA LEU A 25 13.35 5.93 -17.03
C LEU A 25 13.76 4.45 -17.09
N ALA A 26 14.65 4.11 -18.03
CA ALA A 26 15.16 2.75 -18.20
C ALA A 26 15.84 2.20 -16.94
N ALA A 27 16.40 3.07 -16.09
CA ALA A 27 16.99 2.68 -14.80
C ALA A 27 15.96 2.07 -13.81
N GLY A 28 14.68 2.40 -13.95
CA GLY A 28 13.60 1.84 -13.12
C GLY A 28 13.15 0.44 -13.54
N PHE A 29 13.53 -0.02 -14.72
CA PHE A 29 13.21 -1.35 -15.24
C PHE A 29 14.45 -2.24 -15.09
N ASP A 30 14.56 -3.01 -14.00
CA ASP A 30 15.65 -3.97 -13.80
C ASP A 30 15.63 -5.04 -14.93
N PRO A 31 16.64 -5.08 -15.82
CA PRO A 31 16.70 -6.09 -16.88
C PRO A 31 16.94 -7.51 -16.35
N ALA A 32 17.43 -7.66 -15.12
CA ALA A 32 17.81 -8.94 -14.53
C ALA A 32 16.66 -9.64 -13.78
N GLN A 33 15.52 -8.97 -13.57
CA GLN A 33 14.34 -9.51 -12.86
C GLN A 33 14.69 -10.20 -11.52
N THR A 34 15.71 -9.70 -10.81
CA THR A 34 16.32 -10.49 -9.73
C THR A 34 15.47 -10.62 -8.47
N LEU A 35 14.41 -9.80 -8.34
CA LEU A 35 13.58 -9.74 -7.12
C LEU A 35 12.06 -9.67 -7.36
N SER A 36 11.59 -9.33 -8.56
CA SER A 36 10.16 -9.33 -8.94
C SER A 36 10.02 -9.34 -10.48
N PRO A 37 9.07 -10.10 -11.06
CA PRO A 37 8.79 -10.06 -12.50
C PRO A 37 8.09 -8.76 -12.94
N PHE A 38 7.63 -7.94 -12.00
CA PHE A 38 6.93 -6.69 -12.28
C PHE A 38 7.74 -5.48 -11.77
N PRO A 39 7.91 -4.43 -12.59
CA PRO A 39 8.57 -3.21 -12.17
C PRO A 39 7.71 -2.45 -11.15
N ASP A 40 8.35 -1.61 -10.32
CA ASP A 40 7.65 -0.77 -9.34
C ASP A 40 6.99 0.41 -10.06
N TRP A 41 5.73 0.24 -10.43
CA TRP A 41 5.00 1.21 -11.25
C TRP A 41 4.81 2.55 -10.55
N ALA A 42 4.70 2.56 -9.22
CA ALA A 42 4.67 3.76 -8.41
C ALA A 42 5.98 4.57 -8.52
N ASP A 43 7.12 3.90 -8.38
CA ASP A 43 8.44 4.55 -8.56
C ASP A 43 8.64 5.03 -10.02
N ILE A 44 8.11 4.28 -11.01
CA ILE A 44 8.10 4.67 -12.42
C ILE A 44 7.31 5.97 -12.61
N ALA A 45 6.09 6.05 -12.08
CA ALA A 45 5.25 7.24 -12.19
C ALA A 45 5.94 8.47 -11.58
N ASP A 46 6.53 8.35 -10.38
CA ASP A 46 7.31 9.43 -9.75
C ASP A 46 8.48 9.90 -10.62
N THR A 47 9.17 8.93 -11.24
CA THR A 47 10.29 9.23 -12.12
C THR A 47 9.80 9.95 -13.38
N ILE A 48 8.66 9.54 -13.96
CA ILE A 48 8.06 10.19 -15.12
C ILE A 48 7.62 11.61 -14.77
N GLU A 49 7.07 11.87 -13.58
CA GLU A 49 6.69 13.23 -13.19
C GLU A 49 7.89 14.14 -12.97
N ALA A 50 8.96 13.60 -12.38
CA ALA A 50 10.17 14.37 -12.12
C ALA A 50 10.91 14.78 -13.40
N TYR A 51 10.82 13.98 -14.47
CA TYR A 51 11.65 14.15 -15.67
C TYR A 51 10.89 14.15 -17.00
N GLY A 52 9.58 13.89 -17.01
CA GLY A 52 8.77 13.64 -18.19
C GLY A 52 8.65 14.83 -19.14
N ASP A 53 8.69 16.05 -18.60
CA ASP A 53 8.70 17.28 -19.41
C ASP A 53 9.96 17.42 -20.28
N SER A 54 11.04 16.73 -19.92
CA SER A 54 12.28 16.68 -20.71
C SER A 54 12.29 15.55 -21.75
N ALA A 55 11.27 14.70 -21.78
CA ALA A 55 11.17 13.59 -22.71
C ALA A 55 10.84 14.04 -24.14
N ASP A 56 11.12 13.16 -25.10
CA ASP A 56 10.68 13.33 -26.48
C ASP A 56 9.15 13.50 -26.51
N PRO A 57 8.60 14.56 -27.15
CA PRO A 57 7.16 14.75 -27.30
C PRO A 57 6.43 13.53 -27.86
N SER A 58 7.09 12.69 -28.68
CA SER A 58 6.49 11.46 -29.21
C SER A 58 6.21 10.40 -28.13
N LEU A 59 6.81 10.53 -26.95
CA LEU A 59 6.62 9.62 -25.82
C LEU A 59 5.52 10.08 -24.86
N ARG A 60 4.93 11.26 -25.04
CA ARG A 60 3.94 11.81 -24.09
C ARG A 60 2.78 10.86 -23.82
N GLY A 61 2.23 10.24 -24.86
CA GLY A 61 1.10 9.32 -24.71
C GLY A 61 1.45 8.10 -23.87
N VAL A 62 2.56 7.42 -24.19
CA VAL A 62 3.01 6.23 -23.46
C VAL A 62 3.48 6.57 -22.05
N LEU A 63 4.11 7.73 -21.83
CA LEU A 63 4.48 8.19 -20.49
C LEU A 63 3.25 8.49 -19.64
N ALA A 64 2.23 9.16 -20.18
CA ALA A 64 0.97 9.38 -19.48
C ALA A 64 0.29 8.07 -19.09
N LEU A 65 0.26 7.09 -20.00
CA LEU A 65 -0.27 5.75 -19.73
C LEU A 65 0.49 5.02 -18.61
N MET A 66 1.82 5.06 -18.65
CA MET A 66 2.67 4.45 -17.62
C MET A 66 2.50 5.14 -16.26
N THR A 67 2.35 6.47 -16.24
CA THR A 67 2.03 7.23 -15.02
C THR A 67 0.66 6.82 -14.49
N ALA A 68 -0.37 6.76 -15.33
CA ALA A 68 -1.72 6.36 -14.93
C ALA A 68 -1.72 4.97 -14.25
N TYR A 69 -0.96 4.03 -14.82
CA TYR A 69 -0.78 2.69 -14.27
C TYR A 69 -0.03 2.69 -12.92
N GLY A 70 0.99 3.53 -12.75
CA GLY A 70 1.63 3.71 -11.44
C GLY A 70 0.76 4.41 -10.39
N ARG A 71 -0.13 5.30 -10.84
CA ARG A 71 -1.06 6.02 -9.97
C ARG A 71 -2.21 5.14 -9.50
N ILE A 72 -2.75 4.27 -10.36
CA ILE A 72 -3.78 3.32 -9.92
C ILE A 72 -3.25 2.37 -8.86
N ASP A 73 -2.01 1.86 -9.04
CA ASP A 73 -1.34 1.01 -8.05
C ASP A 73 -1.22 1.70 -6.67
N ARG A 74 -0.94 3.01 -6.67
CA ARG A 74 -0.92 3.80 -5.44
C ARG A 74 -2.30 4.09 -4.86
N ALA A 75 -3.30 4.38 -5.69
CA ALA A 75 -4.65 4.73 -5.27
C ALA A 75 -5.27 3.61 -4.42
N VAL A 76 -5.03 2.34 -4.76
CA VAL A 76 -5.49 1.18 -3.97
C VAL A 76 -4.89 1.14 -2.55
N THR A 77 -3.77 1.85 -2.30
CA THR A 77 -2.99 1.72 -1.06
C THR A 77 -3.06 2.92 -0.13
N VAL A 78 -3.62 4.03 -0.57
CA VAL A 78 -3.66 5.30 0.14
C VAL A 78 -5.02 5.93 -0.20
N LEU A 79 -6.03 5.60 0.59
CA LEU A 79 -7.45 5.87 0.27
C LEU A 79 -7.88 7.31 0.59
N ASP A 80 -7.07 8.04 1.34
CA ASP A 80 -7.24 9.49 1.51
C ASP A 80 -7.04 10.17 0.15
N ARG A 81 -8.06 10.92 -0.29
CA ARG A 81 -8.15 11.59 -1.60
C ARG A 81 -8.32 10.63 -2.78
N LEU A 82 -9.05 9.53 -2.60
CA LEU A 82 -9.36 8.62 -3.69
C LEU A 82 -9.99 9.35 -4.90
N GLU A 83 -10.96 10.24 -4.66
CA GLU A 83 -11.60 11.06 -5.70
C GLU A 83 -10.60 11.93 -6.48
N GLU A 84 -9.70 12.65 -5.79
CA GLU A 84 -8.67 13.46 -6.46
C GLU A 84 -7.77 12.58 -7.35
N ARG A 85 -7.48 11.36 -6.90
CA ARG A 85 -6.58 10.44 -7.60
C ARG A 85 -7.24 9.69 -8.73
N THR A 86 -8.49 9.29 -8.59
CA THR A 86 -9.25 8.67 -9.68
C THR A 86 -9.43 9.71 -10.80
N ALA A 87 -9.71 10.97 -10.46
CA ALA A 87 -9.70 12.08 -11.40
C ALA A 87 -8.32 12.28 -12.07
N GLU A 88 -7.21 12.21 -11.32
CA GLU A 88 -5.85 12.27 -11.87
C GLU A 88 -5.58 11.13 -12.85
N ILE A 89 -5.94 9.88 -12.50
CA ILE A 89 -5.74 8.70 -13.33
C ILE A 89 -6.57 8.81 -14.62
N LEU A 90 -7.85 9.18 -14.52
CA LEU A 90 -8.71 9.39 -15.69
C LEU A 90 -8.16 10.50 -16.60
N GLY A 91 -7.66 11.60 -16.04
CA GLY A 91 -7.01 12.67 -16.79
C GLY A 91 -5.73 12.22 -17.50
N LEU A 92 -4.96 11.30 -16.91
CA LEU A 92 -3.79 10.70 -17.55
C LEU A 92 -4.20 9.75 -18.69
N CYS A 93 -5.30 9.00 -18.54
CA CYS A 93 -5.88 8.20 -19.63
C CYS A 93 -6.30 9.09 -20.80
N ASP A 94 -6.96 10.23 -20.54
CA ASP A 94 -7.34 11.21 -21.57
C ASP A 94 -6.10 11.77 -22.28
N LEU A 95 -5.05 12.11 -21.51
CA LEU A 95 -3.79 12.60 -22.05
C LEU A 95 -3.10 11.55 -22.92
N ALA A 96 -3.13 10.27 -22.53
CA ALA A 96 -2.58 9.17 -23.30
C ALA A 96 -3.26 9.06 -24.68
N VAL A 97 -4.59 9.02 -24.70
CA VAL A 97 -5.40 8.95 -25.93
C VAL A 97 -5.15 10.17 -26.82
N ALA A 98 -5.13 11.38 -26.25
CA ALA A 98 -4.86 12.61 -26.97
C ALA A 98 -3.46 12.64 -27.63
N ASN A 99 -2.54 11.80 -27.18
CA ASN A 99 -1.19 11.67 -27.72
C ASN A 99 -0.94 10.33 -28.45
N GLY A 100 -2.02 9.69 -28.93
CA GLY A 100 -1.93 8.60 -29.90
C GLY A 100 -1.87 7.19 -29.32
N ILE A 101 -2.21 7.02 -28.04
CA ILE A 101 -2.51 5.69 -27.48
C ILE A 101 -3.92 5.28 -27.89
N ASP A 102 -4.10 4.00 -28.23
CA ASP A 102 -5.41 3.45 -28.57
C ASP A 102 -6.35 3.48 -27.35
N GLU A 103 -7.62 3.79 -27.58
CA GLU A 103 -8.63 3.82 -26.52
C GLU A 103 -8.79 2.43 -25.87
N ASP A 104 -8.68 1.36 -26.67
CA ASP A 104 -8.72 -0.02 -26.19
C ASP A 104 -7.57 -0.35 -25.21
N GLU A 105 -6.44 0.36 -25.28
CA GLU A 105 -5.33 0.18 -24.34
C GLU A 105 -5.54 0.91 -22.99
N VAL A 106 -6.36 1.97 -22.96
CA VAL A 106 -6.66 2.71 -21.72
C VAL A 106 -7.94 2.24 -21.04
N GLU A 107 -8.86 1.61 -21.78
CA GLU A 107 -10.16 1.17 -21.28
C GLU A 107 -10.08 0.25 -20.04
N PRO A 108 -9.19 -0.76 -19.98
CA PRO A 108 -9.06 -1.58 -18.77
C PRO A 108 -8.66 -0.76 -17.53
N LEU A 109 -7.87 0.30 -17.73
CA LEU A 109 -7.43 1.17 -16.65
C LEU A 109 -8.54 2.13 -16.21
N ARG A 110 -9.39 2.59 -17.14
CA ARG A 110 -10.59 3.37 -16.81
C ARG A 110 -11.59 2.55 -16.01
N ALA A 111 -11.94 1.36 -16.52
CA ALA A 111 -12.84 0.44 -15.82
C ALA A 111 -12.33 0.13 -14.41
N ALA A 112 -11.03 -0.13 -14.27
CA ALA A 112 -10.38 -0.30 -12.97
C ALA A 112 -10.49 0.94 -12.07
N THR A 113 -10.33 2.14 -12.64
CA THR A 113 -10.42 3.39 -11.87
C THR A 113 -11.85 3.65 -11.40
N GLU A 114 -12.84 3.35 -12.23
CA GLU A 114 -14.27 3.40 -11.88
C GLU A 114 -14.62 2.38 -10.80
N GLU A 115 -14.10 1.15 -10.90
CA GLU A 115 -14.24 0.14 -9.84
C GLU A 115 -13.64 0.62 -8.50
N LEU A 116 -12.53 1.37 -8.52
CA LEU A 116 -11.98 1.98 -7.30
C LEU A 116 -12.91 3.03 -6.69
N GLU A 117 -13.58 3.84 -7.51
CA GLU A 117 -14.61 4.78 -7.04
C GLU A 117 -15.81 4.02 -6.45
N GLU A 118 -16.24 2.92 -7.06
CA GLU A 118 -17.37 2.10 -6.57
C GLU A 118 -17.05 1.33 -5.27
N ILE A 119 -15.81 0.89 -5.08
CA ILE A 119 -15.34 0.26 -3.82
C ILE A 119 -15.42 1.25 -2.65
N TRP A 120 -15.46 2.55 -2.93
CA TRP A 120 -15.49 3.61 -1.94
C TRP A 120 -16.65 4.58 -2.19
N PRO A 121 -17.90 4.16 -1.96
CA PRO A 121 -19.04 5.03 -2.13
C PRO A 121 -18.93 6.19 -1.15
N ASP A 122 -18.75 7.41 -1.68
CA ASP A 122 -18.76 8.67 -0.95
C ASP A 122 -18.07 8.60 0.42
N GLY A 123 -16.75 8.42 0.41
CA GLY A 123 -15.95 8.74 1.59
C GLY A 123 -15.86 10.24 1.76
N ASP A 124 -16.97 10.81 2.21
CA ASP A 124 -17.02 12.05 2.94
C ASP A 124 -16.09 11.88 4.17
N ASP A 125 -14.79 12.02 3.95
CA ASP A 125 -13.76 12.19 4.99
C ASP A 125 -13.84 13.64 5.52
N THR A 126 -15.04 14.20 5.58
CA THR A 126 -15.28 15.28 6.50
C THR A 126 -15.32 14.67 7.89
N ALA A 127 -14.41 15.16 8.75
CA ALA A 127 -14.67 15.25 10.17
C ALA A 127 -16.16 15.48 10.34
N GLY A 128 -16.85 14.52 10.95
CA GLY A 128 -18.29 14.43 10.77
C GLY A 128 -18.91 15.79 10.95
N ASP A 129 -19.84 16.15 10.07
CA ASP A 129 -20.79 17.24 10.25
C ASP A 129 -21.60 17.09 11.58
N ASP A 130 -21.28 16.05 12.39
CA ASP A 130 -21.74 15.70 13.72
C ASP A 130 -20.73 15.98 14.88
N GLY A 131 -19.52 16.49 14.61
CA GLY A 131 -18.53 16.89 15.61
C GLY A 131 -17.69 15.75 16.23
N ARG A 132 -17.62 14.57 15.60
CA ARG A 132 -16.76 13.46 16.05
C ARG A 132 -15.35 13.54 15.45
N PRO A 133 -14.30 13.10 16.18
CA PRO A 133 -12.93 13.02 15.64
C PRO A 133 -12.86 12.04 14.47
N GLY A 134 -12.11 12.38 13.44
CA GLY A 134 -11.85 11.47 12.32
C GLY A 134 -10.94 10.30 12.73
N VAL A 135 -10.91 9.24 11.92
CA VAL A 135 -10.01 8.09 12.12
C VAL A 135 -8.54 8.53 12.28
N SER A 136 -8.11 9.51 11.48
CA SER A 136 -6.76 10.06 11.56
C SER A 136 -6.47 10.70 12.93
N ASP A 137 -7.44 11.43 13.50
CA ASP A 137 -7.29 12.07 14.81
C ASP A 137 -7.18 11.02 15.93
N LEU A 138 -7.97 9.95 15.84
CA LEU A 138 -7.95 8.86 16.83
C LEU A 138 -6.60 8.13 16.83
N LEU A 139 -6.04 7.86 15.65
CA LEU A 139 -4.72 7.26 15.51
C LEU A 139 -3.62 8.21 15.98
N ALA A 140 -3.67 9.49 15.56
CA ALA A 140 -2.70 10.50 15.99
C ALA A 140 -2.70 10.69 17.51
N ALA A 141 -3.87 10.64 18.16
CA ALA A 141 -3.97 10.71 19.61
C ALA A 141 -3.36 9.48 20.31
N ALA A 142 -3.49 8.28 19.74
CA ALA A 142 -2.85 7.08 20.27
C ALA A 142 -1.32 7.14 20.12
N ASP A 143 -0.83 7.54 18.94
CA ASP A 143 0.59 7.70 18.65
C ASP A 143 1.22 8.79 19.53
N ALA A 144 0.53 9.91 19.73
CA ALA A 144 0.98 11.00 20.62
C ALA A 144 1.11 10.54 22.08
N ALA A 145 0.11 9.81 22.60
CA ALA A 145 0.18 9.25 23.95
C ALA A 145 1.40 8.30 24.09
N TYR A 146 1.69 7.50 23.06
CA TYR A 146 2.85 6.62 23.06
C TYR A 146 4.16 7.42 23.05
N ALA A 147 4.26 8.47 22.22
CA ALA A 147 5.42 9.35 22.11
C ALA A 147 5.70 10.14 23.41
N GLU A 148 4.66 10.48 24.16
CA GLU A 148 4.74 11.13 25.48
C GLU A 148 5.10 10.16 26.61
N GLY A 149 5.18 8.85 26.32
CA GLY A 149 5.49 7.81 27.30
C GLY A 149 4.26 7.28 28.06
N ASP A 150 3.05 7.72 27.72
CA ASP A 150 1.80 7.15 28.21
C ASP A 150 1.44 5.87 27.43
N ARG A 151 2.25 4.82 27.62
CA ARG A 151 2.03 3.50 27.00
C ARG A 151 0.64 2.96 27.34
N ALA A 152 0.18 3.10 28.58
CA ALA A 152 -1.11 2.57 29.00
C ALA A 152 -2.28 3.26 28.27
N GLY A 153 -2.26 4.59 28.18
CA GLY A 153 -3.27 5.36 27.47
C GLY A 153 -3.23 5.17 25.96
N ALA A 154 -2.05 4.97 25.37
CA ALA A 154 -1.93 4.62 23.96
C ALA A 154 -2.53 3.25 23.64
N LEU A 155 -2.20 2.22 24.44
CA LEU A 155 -2.74 0.87 24.26
C LEU A 155 -4.25 0.79 24.50
N ALA A 156 -4.80 1.61 25.41
CA ALA A 156 -6.25 1.72 25.56
C ALA A 156 -6.91 2.21 24.27
N ARG A 157 -6.39 3.30 23.68
CA ARG A 157 -6.92 3.86 22.43
C ARG A 157 -6.79 2.90 21.25
N TYR A 158 -5.66 2.20 21.12
CA TYR A 158 -5.55 1.17 20.08
C TYR A 158 -6.53 0.01 20.30
N ARG A 159 -6.80 -0.42 21.54
CA ARG A 159 -7.81 -1.46 21.79
C ARG A 159 -9.21 -1.00 21.41
N ASP A 160 -9.56 0.25 21.72
CA ASP A 160 -10.85 0.83 21.34
C ASP A 160 -11.01 0.87 19.81
N LEU A 161 -9.97 1.32 19.09
CA LEU A 161 -9.95 1.29 17.63
C LEU A 161 -10.01 -0.13 17.06
N ALA A 162 -9.23 -1.06 17.60
CA ALA A 162 -9.18 -2.45 17.13
C ALA A 162 -10.53 -3.19 17.33
N ALA A 163 -11.30 -2.78 18.34
CA ALA A 163 -12.63 -3.31 18.65
C ALA A 163 -13.77 -2.60 17.91
N ALA A 164 -13.50 -1.44 17.27
CA ALA A 164 -14.51 -0.66 16.59
C ALA A 164 -15.17 -1.41 15.41
N ASP A 165 -16.36 -0.97 15.05
CA ASP A 165 -17.03 -1.37 13.82
C ASP A 165 -16.44 -0.54 12.66
N ALA A 166 -15.92 -1.22 11.64
CA ALA A 166 -15.33 -0.58 10.47
C ALA A 166 -16.36 0.34 9.77
N GLN A 167 -17.63 -0.06 9.72
CA GLN A 167 -18.68 0.75 9.10
C GLN A 167 -18.96 2.03 9.89
N ALA A 168 -18.86 1.97 11.22
CA ALA A 168 -19.04 3.14 12.08
C ALA A 168 -17.88 4.13 12.02
N LEU A 169 -16.71 3.69 11.55
CA LEU A 169 -15.51 4.51 11.36
C LEU A 169 -15.41 5.11 9.94
N GLY A 170 -16.43 4.90 9.09
CA GLY A 170 -16.39 5.31 7.68
C GLY A 170 -15.39 4.51 6.86
N GLY A 171 -15.13 4.94 5.62
CA GLY A 171 -14.28 4.19 4.70
C GLY A 171 -12.91 3.85 5.30
N SER A 172 -12.29 4.77 6.05
CA SER A 172 -10.95 4.58 6.63
C SER A 172 -10.91 3.63 7.83
N GLY A 173 -12.07 3.09 8.26
CA GLY A 173 -12.19 2.25 9.45
C GLY A 173 -11.37 0.97 9.41
N VAL A 174 -11.33 0.28 8.27
CA VAL A 174 -10.56 -0.98 8.12
C VAL A 174 -9.06 -0.73 8.29
N TYR A 175 -8.56 0.38 7.74
CA TYR A 175 -7.17 0.78 7.90
C TYR A 175 -6.84 1.07 9.37
N ALA A 176 -7.70 1.84 10.06
CA ALA A 176 -7.55 2.17 11.47
C ALA A 176 -7.47 0.93 12.36
N ILE A 177 -8.43 0.02 12.18
CA ILE A 177 -8.51 -1.25 12.91
C ILE A 177 -7.23 -2.06 12.70
N THR A 178 -6.77 -2.16 11.46
CA THR A 178 -5.56 -2.94 11.14
C THR A 178 -4.29 -2.31 11.72
N TYR A 179 -4.16 -0.98 11.65
CA TYR A 179 -3.04 -0.27 12.24
C TYR A 179 -3.03 -0.46 13.77
N ALA A 180 -4.18 -0.34 14.41
CA ALA A 180 -4.31 -0.55 15.84
C ALA A 180 -3.91 -1.98 16.27
N TRP A 181 -4.36 -3.01 15.55
CA TRP A 181 -3.91 -4.38 15.79
C TRP A 181 -2.40 -4.55 15.60
N THR A 182 -1.83 -3.91 14.58
CA THR A 182 -0.38 -3.93 14.31
C THR A 182 0.41 -3.33 15.47
N ALA A 183 -0.01 -2.18 15.98
CA ALA A 183 0.61 -1.51 17.12
C ALA A 183 0.52 -2.37 18.39
N LEU A 184 -0.64 -2.94 18.69
CA LEU A 184 -0.85 -3.82 19.85
C LEU A 184 0.04 -5.07 19.81
N ILE A 185 0.17 -5.71 18.64
CA ILE A 185 0.98 -6.92 18.49
C ILE A 185 2.46 -6.60 18.63
N ALA A 186 2.95 -5.51 18.02
CA ALA A 186 4.34 -5.10 18.11
C ALA A 186 4.72 -4.73 19.56
N ASP A 187 3.86 -4.00 20.25
CA ASP A 187 4.04 -3.64 21.66
C ASP A 187 4.04 -4.88 22.58
N ALA A 188 3.12 -5.83 22.37
CA ALA A 188 3.10 -7.08 23.13
C ALA A 188 4.34 -7.94 22.85
N ALA A 189 4.83 -7.97 21.61
CA ALA A 189 6.05 -8.69 21.27
C ALA A 189 7.26 -8.11 22.02
N GLU A 190 7.32 -6.78 22.15
CA GLU A 190 8.40 -6.10 22.87
C GLU A 190 8.32 -6.28 24.39
N HIS A 191 7.14 -6.13 24.98
CA HIS A 191 7.02 -5.97 26.43
C HIS A 191 6.44 -7.18 27.17
N GLU A 192 5.67 -8.02 26.49
CA GLU A 192 4.89 -9.11 27.11
C GLU A 192 5.31 -10.50 26.58
N GLY A 193 6.06 -10.53 25.47
CA GLY A 193 6.64 -11.71 24.87
C GLY A 193 5.71 -12.44 23.89
N ALA A 194 6.24 -13.53 23.33
CA ALA A 194 5.65 -14.23 22.19
C ALA A 194 4.23 -14.74 22.41
N ALA A 195 3.90 -15.18 23.63
CA ALA A 195 2.56 -15.70 23.94
C ALA A 195 1.47 -14.63 23.85
N ALA A 196 1.75 -13.42 24.37
CA ALA A 196 0.83 -12.29 24.34
C ALA A 196 0.65 -11.77 22.91
N ALA A 197 1.76 -11.56 22.19
CA ALA A 197 1.74 -11.19 20.78
C ALA A 197 0.95 -12.19 19.92
N GLY A 198 1.16 -13.49 20.14
CA GLY A 198 0.46 -14.55 19.41
C GLY A 198 -1.03 -14.67 19.75
N ALA A 199 -1.44 -14.27 20.95
CA ALA A 199 -2.86 -14.16 21.30
C ALA A 199 -3.54 -13.01 20.54
N LEU A 200 -2.90 -11.84 20.51
CA LEU A 200 -3.39 -10.67 19.76
C LEU A 200 -3.43 -10.92 18.25
N TRP A 201 -2.39 -11.57 17.69
CA TRP A 201 -2.37 -11.98 16.29
C TRP A 201 -3.58 -12.84 15.91
N ARG A 202 -3.87 -13.88 16.72
CA ARG A 202 -5.02 -14.75 16.48
C ARG A 202 -6.35 -14.01 16.61
N ALA A 203 -6.46 -13.09 17.57
CA ALA A 203 -7.66 -12.27 17.72
C ALA A 203 -7.87 -11.34 16.49
N ALA A 204 -6.79 -10.72 16.00
CA ALA A 204 -6.82 -9.90 14.80
C ALA A 204 -7.27 -10.71 13.56
N ARG A 205 -6.66 -11.88 13.34
CA ARG A 205 -6.99 -12.80 12.22
C ARG A 205 -8.42 -13.34 12.29
N ALA A 206 -8.94 -13.60 13.49
CA ALA A 206 -10.31 -14.06 13.68
C ALA A 206 -11.35 -12.97 13.34
N ARG A 207 -10.98 -11.70 13.52
CA ARG A 207 -11.84 -10.55 13.19
C ARG A 207 -11.70 -10.09 11.76
N ASN A 208 -10.51 -10.21 11.18
CA ASN A 208 -10.20 -9.84 9.81
C ASN A 208 -9.29 -10.90 9.20
N GLU A 209 -9.86 -11.76 8.34
CA GLU A 209 -9.10 -12.80 7.64
C GLU A 209 -8.03 -12.25 6.67
N TRP A 210 -8.07 -10.94 6.37
CA TRP A 210 -7.08 -10.26 5.53
C TRP A 210 -6.01 -9.56 6.36
N PHE A 211 -6.06 -9.67 7.68
CA PHE A 211 -5.01 -9.13 8.55
C PHE A 211 -3.68 -9.89 8.35
N PRO A 212 -2.53 -9.18 8.29
CA PRO A 212 -2.40 -7.73 8.19
C PRO A 212 -2.80 -7.21 6.79
N TRP A 213 -3.51 -6.07 6.77
CA TRP A 213 -3.83 -5.35 5.55
C TRP A 213 -2.53 -4.99 4.80
N PRO A 214 -2.51 -5.02 3.44
CA PRO A 214 -1.29 -4.76 2.67
C PRO A 214 -0.55 -3.47 3.06
N GLY A 215 -1.30 -2.40 3.36
CA GLY A 215 -0.73 -1.11 3.79
C GLY A 215 -0.10 -1.09 5.19
N ALA A 216 -0.40 -2.06 6.06
CA ALA A 216 0.12 -2.12 7.43
C ALA A 216 1.16 -3.24 7.64
N GLY A 217 1.25 -4.21 6.72
CA GLY A 217 2.09 -5.39 6.89
C GLY A 217 3.59 -5.09 7.07
N GLY A 218 4.13 -4.10 6.36
CA GLY A 218 5.54 -3.70 6.54
C GLY A 218 5.83 -3.09 7.90
N ALA A 219 4.90 -2.29 8.44
CA ALA A 219 5.02 -1.73 9.78
C ALA A 219 5.00 -2.84 10.84
N LEU A 220 4.13 -3.83 10.67
CA LEU A 220 4.08 -5.00 11.53
C LEU A 220 5.39 -5.81 11.50
N ILE A 221 5.91 -6.11 10.31
CA ILE A 221 7.19 -6.81 10.16
C ILE A 221 8.30 -6.05 10.90
N ARG A 222 8.43 -4.74 10.68
CA ARG A 222 9.43 -3.91 11.39
C ARG A 222 9.25 -3.92 12.91
N GLY A 223 8.00 -3.91 13.38
CA GLY A 223 7.68 -3.98 14.81
C GLY A 223 8.08 -5.32 15.46
N LEU A 224 8.07 -6.41 14.69
CA LEU A 224 8.40 -7.76 15.16
C LEU A 224 9.90 -8.10 15.10
N LEU A 225 10.68 -7.40 14.28
CA LEU A 225 12.13 -7.61 14.13
C LEU A 225 12.86 -7.51 15.48
N GLY A 226 13.69 -8.50 15.77
CA GLY A 226 14.49 -8.57 17.00
C GLY A 226 13.69 -8.82 18.28
N ARG A 227 12.37 -9.03 18.22
CA ARG A 227 11.50 -9.16 19.40
C ARG A 227 11.33 -10.60 19.90
N GLY A 228 12.09 -11.56 19.37
CA GLY A 228 12.03 -12.95 19.81
C GLY A 228 10.71 -13.66 19.47
N VAL A 229 10.04 -13.23 18.40
CA VAL A 229 8.78 -13.79 17.90
C VAL A 229 8.91 -14.36 16.48
N PRO A 230 9.87 -15.28 16.23
CA PRO A 230 10.21 -15.70 14.86
C PRO A 230 9.05 -16.36 14.12
N ASP A 231 8.16 -17.08 14.83
CA ASP A 231 7.01 -17.72 14.21
C ASP A 231 6.00 -16.69 13.67
N LEU A 232 5.73 -15.61 14.42
CA LEU A 232 4.85 -14.52 13.96
C LEU A 232 5.51 -13.72 12.85
N LEU A 233 6.82 -13.48 12.95
CA LEU A 233 7.59 -12.80 11.92
C LEU A 233 7.54 -13.57 10.59
N ALA A 234 7.73 -14.90 10.63
CA ALA A 234 7.65 -15.76 9.47
C ALA A 234 6.24 -15.74 8.83
N GLU A 235 5.18 -15.80 9.65
CA GLU A 235 3.80 -15.73 9.16
C GLU A 235 3.51 -14.37 8.51
N ALA A 236 3.92 -13.27 9.13
CA ALA A 236 3.75 -11.92 8.58
C ALA A 236 4.49 -11.75 7.24
N VAL A 237 5.72 -12.26 7.13
CA VAL A 237 6.49 -12.27 5.87
C VAL A 237 5.80 -13.10 4.79
N ALA A 238 5.31 -14.31 5.13
CA ALA A 238 4.62 -15.18 4.18
C ALA A 238 3.34 -14.53 3.64
N ILE A 239 2.53 -13.93 4.51
CA ILE A 239 1.34 -13.19 4.09
C ILE A 239 1.74 -12.02 3.19
N ARG A 240 2.76 -11.24 3.59
CA ARG A 240 3.18 -10.06 2.83
C ARG A 240 3.75 -10.40 1.45
N ARG A 241 4.48 -11.51 1.33
CA ARG A 241 4.94 -12.05 0.03
C ARG A 241 3.77 -12.47 -0.87
N ASN A 242 2.72 -13.06 -0.31
CA ASN A 242 1.51 -13.40 -1.06
C ASN A 242 0.67 -12.16 -1.43
N GLN A 243 0.96 -11.01 -0.82
CA GLN A 243 0.45 -9.69 -1.19
C GLN A 243 1.48 -8.92 -2.06
N SER A 244 2.24 -9.63 -2.91
CA SER A 244 3.37 -9.13 -3.70
C SER A 244 3.03 -7.94 -4.61
N TRP A 245 1.79 -7.88 -5.07
CA TRP A 245 1.19 -6.82 -5.88
C TRP A 245 1.13 -5.45 -5.18
N HIS A 246 1.65 -5.33 -3.95
CA HIS A 246 1.67 -4.08 -3.18
C HIS A 246 2.99 -3.80 -2.44
N LEU A 247 4.06 -4.54 -2.73
CA LEU A 247 5.31 -4.41 -1.97
C LEU A 247 6.05 -3.11 -2.27
N ARG A 248 5.91 -2.11 -1.40
CA ARG A 248 6.70 -0.87 -1.46
C ARG A 248 8.17 -1.16 -1.18
N ARG A 249 9.08 -0.25 -1.56
CA ARG A 249 10.51 -0.36 -1.21
C ARG A 249 10.75 -0.66 0.28
N LEU A 250 10.05 0.06 1.16
CA LEU A 250 10.15 -0.14 2.62
C LEU A 250 9.62 -1.50 3.09
N ASP A 251 8.67 -2.10 2.37
CA ASP A 251 8.19 -3.45 2.66
C ASP A 251 9.21 -4.48 2.20
N ARG A 252 9.83 -4.28 1.03
CA ARG A 252 10.92 -5.13 0.52
C ARG A 252 12.12 -5.12 1.46
N GLU A 253 12.52 -3.95 1.95
CA GLU A 253 13.58 -3.80 2.95
C GLU A 253 13.23 -4.52 4.27
N ALA A 254 11.99 -4.36 4.76
CA ALA A 254 11.54 -5.03 5.98
C ALA A 254 11.49 -6.55 5.83
N ILE A 255 11.01 -7.06 4.70
CA ILE A 255 10.99 -8.49 4.37
C ILE A 255 12.42 -9.06 4.31
N ALA A 256 13.33 -8.39 3.61
CA ALA A 256 14.72 -8.83 3.53
C ALA A 256 15.40 -8.87 4.91
N ALA A 257 15.14 -7.88 5.76
CA ALA A 257 15.63 -7.87 7.14
C ALA A 257 15.06 -9.03 7.97
N ALA A 258 13.77 -9.32 7.81
CA ALA A 258 13.10 -10.42 8.50
C ALA A 258 13.65 -11.79 8.08
N GLU A 259 13.88 -12.00 6.79
CA GLU A 259 14.46 -13.24 6.26
C GLU A 259 15.89 -13.48 6.76
N ALA A 260 16.68 -12.41 6.85
CA ALA A 260 18.02 -12.47 7.43
C ALA A 260 17.97 -12.81 8.93
N GLU A 261 16.95 -12.38 9.65
CA GLU A 261 16.73 -12.77 11.06
C GLU A 261 16.29 -14.23 11.21
N LEU A 262 15.27 -14.64 10.44
CA LEU A 262 14.76 -16.01 10.47
C LEU A 262 15.86 -17.03 10.17
N SER A 263 16.67 -16.75 9.14
CA SER A 263 17.85 -17.54 8.77
C SER A 263 18.85 -17.68 9.92
N ARG A 264 19.11 -16.60 10.69
CA ARG A 264 20.01 -16.64 11.86
C ARG A 264 19.45 -17.50 13.00
N THR A 265 18.13 -17.59 13.11
CA THR A 265 17.45 -18.36 14.16
C THR A 265 17.18 -19.82 13.78
N GLY A 266 17.55 -20.24 12.56
CA GLY A 266 17.31 -21.60 12.06
C GLY A 266 15.83 -21.86 11.74
N ARG A 267 15.09 -20.82 11.37
CA ARG A 267 13.67 -20.84 10.99
C ARG A 267 13.51 -20.49 9.51
#